data_AF-A0A938R293-F1
#
_entry.id   AF-A0A938R293-F1
#
_cell.length_a   1.000
_cell.length_b   1.000
_cell.length_c   1.000
_cell.angle_alpha   90.00
_cell.angle_beta   90.00
_cell.angle_gamma   90.00
#
_symmetry.space_group_name_H-M   'P 1'
#
loop_
_entity.id
_entity.type
_entity.pdbx_description
1 polymer ?
#
loop_
_entity_poly.entity_id
_entity_poly.type
_entity_poly.pdbx_seq_one_letter_code
_entity_poly.pdbx_strand_id
1 'polypeptide(L)'
;MRSKLMVGLILAVVAVMLIAPGAMAQKLLCVSKQDLKGEETVASCLAKGERFAIVDPYGIVRILTPEEIELTKAFNPKAFETRAFGMRYQKLAPKIAPMPVPAEVQ
;
A
#
# COMPACT_ATOMS: atom_id res chain seq x y z
N MET A 1 23.70 12.77 -36.40
CA MET A 1 22.65 13.31 -35.51
C MET A 1 21.79 12.22 -34.86
N ARG A 2 21.41 11.13 -35.56
CA ARG A 2 20.57 10.04 -35.01
C ARG A 2 21.13 9.33 -33.77
N SER A 3 22.45 9.07 -33.73
CA SER A 3 23.10 8.40 -32.59
C SER A 3 23.08 9.24 -31.31
N LYS A 4 23.36 10.55 -31.37
CA LYS A 4 23.33 11.44 -30.20
C LYS A 4 21.93 11.60 -29.61
N LEU A 5 20.91 11.57 -30.47
CA LEU A 5 19.51 11.68 -30.09
C LEU A 5 18.99 10.39 -29.41
N MET A 6 19.40 9.21 -29.92
CA MET A 6 19.12 7.94 -29.25
C MET A 6 19.82 7.82 -27.90
N VAL A 7 21.08 8.25 -27.79
CA VAL A 7 21.81 8.20 -26.52
C VAL A 7 21.15 9.12 -25.48
N GLY A 8 20.71 10.32 -25.86
CA GLY A 8 19.96 11.21 -24.98
C GLY A 8 18.62 10.61 -24.54
N LEU A 9 17.89 9.95 -25.44
CA LEU A 9 16.63 9.28 -25.12
C LEU A 9 16.83 8.11 -24.14
N ILE A 10 17.86 7.28 -24.36
CA ILE A 10 18.19 6.15 -23.48
C ILE A 10 18.59 6.65 -22.09
N LEU A 11 19.40 7.70 -21.99
CA LEU A 11 19.78 8.30 -20.71
C LEU A 11 18.57 8.89 -19.97
N ALA A 12 17.62 9.51 -20.69
CA ALA A 12 16.39 10.00 -20.09
C ALA A 12 15.51 8.84 -19.56
N VAL A 13 15.39 7.74 -20.30
CA VAL A 13 14.63 6.55 -19.87
C VAL A 13 15.28 5.88 -18.66
N VAL A 14 16.61 5.76 -18.64
CA VAL A 14 17.36 5.19 -17.50
C VAL A 14 17.26 6.10 -16.26
N ALA A 15 17.32 7.43 -16.44
CA ALA A 15 17.14 8.38 -15.35
C ALA A 15 15.74 8.25 -14.73
N VAL A 16 14.68 8.09 -15.54
CA VAL A 16 13.31 7.87 -15.07
C VAL A 16 13.15 6.53 -14.33
N MET A 17 13.85 5.48 -14.76
CA MET A 17 13.84 4.17 -14.08
C MET A 17 14.53 4.20 -12.70
N LEU A 18 15.53 5.07 -12.51
CA LEU A 18 16.27 5.20 -11.24
C LEU A 18 15.53 5.99 -10.15
N ILE A 19 14.47 6.74 -10.50
CA ILE A 19 13.67 7.50 -9.53
C ILE A 19 12.48 6.70 -8.98
N ALA A 20 12.22 5.49 -9.48
CA ALA A 20 11.17 4.63 -8.94
C ALA A 20 11.65 4.06 -7.60
N PRO A 21 11.12 4.51 -6.45
CA PRO A 21 11.48 3.91 -5.19
C PRO A 21 10.88 2.50 -5.22
N GLY A 22 11.75 1.50 -5.36
CA GLY A 22 11.42 0.09 -5.14
C GLY A 22 11.17 -0.17 -3.65
N ALA A 23 10.35 0.65 -2.99
CA ALA A 23 9.84 0.35 -1.69
C ALA A 23 8.87 -0.83 -1.87
N MET A 24 9.35 -2.02 -1.49
CA MET A 24 8.46 -3.12 -1.18
C MET A 24 7.46 -2.58 -0.15
N ALA A 25 6.21 -2.40 -0.57
CA ALA A 25 5.24 -1.65 0.20
C ALA A 25 4.42 -2.60 1.07
N GLN A 26 4.17 -2.14 2.29
CA GLN A 26 3.32 -2.83 3.25
C GLN A 26 1.90 -2.98 2.70
N LYS A 27 1.21 -4.07 3.08
CA LYS A 27 -0.15 -4.40 2.65
C LYS A 27 -1.06 -4.60 3.84
N LEU A 28 -2.31 -4.15 3.74
CA LEU A 28 -3.36 -4.48 4.70
C LEU A 28 -4.13 -5.69 4.21
N LEU A 29 -4.18 -6.76 5.02
CA LEU A 29 -4.92 -7.98 4.71
C LEU A 29 -5.94 -8.27 5.81
N CYS A 30 -7.14 -8.67 5.39
CA CYS A 30 -8.15 -9.22 6.27
C CYS A 30 -7.72 -10.65 6.71
N VAL A 31 -7.59 -10.86 8.02
CA VAL A 31 -7.18 -12.15 8.59
C VAL A 31 -8.36 -13.00 9.05
N SER A 32 -9.51 -12.37 9.34
CA SER A 32 -10.74 -13.07 9.74
C SER A 32 -11.51 -13.64 8.54
N LYS A 33 -11.45 -13.00 7.37
CA LYS A 33 -12.15 -13.43 6.15
C LYS A 33 -11.18 -13.59 4.96
N GLN A 34 -10.78 -14.83 4.70
CA GLN A 34 -9.68 -15.15 3.78
C GLN A 34 -10.03 -14.97 2.29
N ASP A 35 -11.32 -15.08 1.94
CA ASP A 35 -11.81 -15.08 0.56
C ASP A 35 -12.24 -13.71 0.05
N LEU A 36 -11.93 -12.65 0.80
CA LEU A 36 -12.29 -11.28 0.42
C LEU A 36 -11.40 -10.79 -0.73
N LYS A 37 -12.00 -10.29 -1.81
CA LYS A 37 -11.31 -9.93 -3.07
C LYS A 37 -11.69 -8.52 -3.54
N GLY A 38 -11.75 -7.57 -2.61
CA GLY A 38 -11.97 -6.15 -2.91
C GLY A 38 -13.42 -5.75 -3.13
N GLU A 39 -14.38 -6.58 -2.71
CA GLU A 39 -15.81 -6.26 -2.75
C GLU A 39 -16.13 -5.03 -1.87
N GLU A 40 -15.44 -4.93 -0.73
CA GLU A 40 -15.64 -3.90 0.29
C GLU A 40 -14.34 -3.12 0.56
N THR A 41 -14.46 -1.97 1.21
CA THR A 41 -13.31 -1.23 1.73
C THR A 41 -12.85 -1.81 3.06
N VAL A 42 -11.59 -1.57 3.42
CA VAL A 42 -11.05 -1.95 4.74
C VAL A 42 -11.88 -1.32 5.86
N ALA A 43 -12.30 -0.06 5.72
CA ALA A 43 -13.16 0.61 6.69
C ALA A 43 -14.51 -0.09 6.89
N SER A 44 -15.17 -0.54 5.81
CA SER A 44 -16.43 -1.31 5.90
C SER A 44 -16.24 -2.62 6.65
N CYS A 45 -15.18 -3.37 6.33
CA CYS A 45 -14.87 -4.62 7.01
C CYS A 45 -14.54 -4.41 8.49
N LEU A 46 -13.76 -3.37 8.83
CA LEU A 46 -13.48 -3.01 10.22
C LEU A 46 -14.76 -2.68 11.00
N ALA A 47 -15.71 -1.97 10.39
CA ALA A 47 -17.00 -1.67 11.01
C ALA A 47 -17.85 -2.94 11.27
N LYS A 48 -17.63 -4.01 10.51
CA LYS A 48 -18.24 -5.34 10.71
C LYS A 48 -17.52 -6.20 11.74
N GLY A 49 -16.45 -5.69 12.36
CA GLY A 49 -15.64 -6.42 13.33
C GLY A 49 -14.57 -7.34 12.70
N GLU A 50 -14.30 -7.18 11.40
CA GLU A 50 -13.24 -7.94 10.74
C GLU A 50 -11.85 -7.48 11.23
N ARG A 51 -10.91 -8.42 11.29
CA ARG A 51 -9.55 -8.17 11.77
C ARG A 51 -8.61 -7.99 10.59
N PHE A 52 -7.73 -7.00 10.69
CA PHE A 52 -6.72 -6.71 9.67
C PHE A 52 -5.32 -6.85 10.22
N ALA A 53 -4.39 -7.21 9.34
CA ALA A 53 -2.98 -7.24 9.62
C ALA A 53 -2.18 -6.50 8.55
N ILE A 54 -1.10 -5.85 8.99
CA ILE A 54 -0.07 -5.34 8.11
C ILE A 54 0.88 -6.49 7.82
N VAL A 55 1.07 -6.78 6.53
CA VAL A 55 2.11 -7.68 6.06
C VAL A 55 3.20 -6.86 5.40
N ASP A 56 4.41 -7.03 5.91
CA ASP A 56 5.58 -6.34 5.40
C ASP A 56 6.17 -7.08 4.18
N PRO A 57 7.20 -6.50 3.53
CA PRO A 57 7.91 -7.10 2.41
C PRO A 57 8.51 -8.48 2.65
N TYR A 58 8.87 -8.78 3.90
CA TYR A 58 9.53 -10.01 4.32
C TYR A 58 8.53 -11.08 4.75
N GLY A 59 7.24 -10.78 4.72
CA GLY A 59 6.18 -11.69 5.16
C GLY A 59 5.93 -11.69 6.66
N ILE A 60 6.46 -10.70 7.39
CA ILE A 60 6.19 -10.52 8.81
C ILE A 60 4.80 -9.88 8.95
N VAL A 61 4.00 -10.45 9.84
CA VAL A 61 2.59 -10.10 10.02
C VAL A 61 2.40 -9.42 11.37
N ARG A 62 1.80 -8.23 11.37
CA ARG A 62 1.33 -7.54 12.59
C ARG A 62 -0.16 -7.32 12.52
N ILE A 63 -0.91 -7.94 13.42
CA ILE A 63 -2.36 -7.75 13.54
C ILE A 63 -2.61 -6.40 14.20
N LEU A 64 -3.50 -5.61 13.62
CA LEU A 64 -3.85 -4.31 14.16
C LEU A 64 -4.75 -4.45 15.39
N THR A 65 -4.37 -3.80 16.48
CA THR A 65 -5.27 -3.61 17.64
C THR A 65 -6.28 -2.50 17.37
N PRO A 66 -7.39 -2.42 18.14
CA PRO A 66 -8.34 -1.32 18.03
C PRO A 66 -7.67 0.06 18.18
N GLU A 67 -6.72 0.20 19.10
CA GLU A 67 -5.98 1.43 19.35
C GLU A 67 -5.11 1.81 18.15
N GLU A 68 -4.42 0.83 17.54
CA GLU A 68 -3.65 1.07 16.31
C GLU A 68 -4.55 1.49 15.15
N ILE A 69 -5.77 0.94 15.05
CA ILE A 69 -6.75 1.32 14.02
C ILE A 69 -7.19 2.77 14.21
N GLU A 70 -7.52 3.18 15.44
CA GLU A 70 -7.93 4.55 15.75
C GLU A 70 -6.82 5.55 15.48
N LEU A 71 -5.60 5.27 15.93
CA LEU A 71 -4.44 6.11 15.64
C LEU A 71 -4.18 6.20 14.13
N THR A 72 -4.23 5.07 13.42
CA THR A 72 -4.03 5.06 11.97
C THR A 72 -5.12 5.84 11.24
N LYS A 73 -6.38 5.84 11.72
CA LYS A 73 -7.45 6.68 11.14
C LYS A 73 -7.13 8.17 11.28
N ALA A 74 -6.52 8.58 12.40
CA ALA A 74 -6.14 9.96 12.64
C ALA A 74 -4.96 10.41 11.77
N PHE A 75 -3.95 9.55 11.59
CA PHE A 75 -2.73 9.88 10.82
C PHE A 75 -2.85 9.62 9.31
N ASN A 76 -3.54 8.55 8.91
CA ASN A 76 -3.64 8.11 7.52
C ASN A 76 -5.01 7.44 7.23
N PRO A 77 -6.10 8.22 7.20
CA PRO A 77 -7.44 7.68 6.95
C PRO A 77 -7.56 6.96 5.60
N LYS A 78 -6.79 7.42 4.59
CA LYS A 78 -6.76 6.83 3.24
C LYS A 78 -6.32 5.38 3.22
N ALA A 79 -5.56 4.91 4.21
CA ALA A 79 -5.20 3.51 4.33
C ALA A 79 -6.45 2.60 4.39
N PHE A 80 -7.53 3.09 5.00
CA PHE A 80 -8.76 2.31 5.21
C PHE A 80 -9.82 2.49 4.12
N GLU A 81 -9.64 3.46 3.23
CA GLU A 81 -10.51 3.65 2.05
C GLU A 81 -10.19 2.64 0.93
N THR A 82 -9.05 1.96 1.03
CA THR A 82 -8.63 0.95 0.06
C THR A 82 -9.53 -0.28 0.10
N ARG A 83 -9.55 -1.01 -1.02
CA ARG A 83 -10.26 -2.29 -1.13
C ARG A 83 -9.62 -3.32 -0.20
N ALA A 84 -10.46 -3.98 0.60
CA ALA A 84 -10.00 -5.03 1.49
C ALA A 84 -9.69 -6.31 0.70
N PHE A 85 -8.66 -7.04 1.11
CA PHE A 85 -8.34 -8.34 0.54
C PHE A 85 -8.01 -9.32 1.66
N GLY A 86 -8.48 -10.55 1.54
CA GLY A 86 -8.10 -11.64 2.41
C GLY A 86 -6.75 -12.23 2.02
N MET A 87 -6.21 -13.08 2.90
CA MET A 87 -4.89 -13.70 2.74
C MET A 87 -4.72 -14.45 1.40
N ARG A 88 -5.78 -15.11 0.90
CA ARG A 88 -5.75 -15.84 -0.38
C ARG A 88 -5.39 -14.94 -1.57
N TYR A 89 -5.73 -13.65 -1.48
CA TYR A 89 -5.54 -12.67 -2.54
C TYR A 89 -4.47 -11.62 -2.21
N GLN A 90 -3.53 -11.92 -1.30
CA GLN A 90 -2.45 -11.01 -0.91
C GLN A 90 -1.68 -10.40 -2.09
N LYS A 91 -1.50 -11.16 -3.17
CA LYS A 91 -0.81 -10.67 -4.37
C LYS A 91 -1.57 -9.54 -5.08
N LEU A 92 -2.90 -9.54 -4.98
CA LEU A 92 -3.80 -8.55 -5.56
C LEU A 92 -4.07 -7.38 -4.59
N ALA A 93 -3.77 -7.56 -3.30
CA ALA A 93 -3.99 -6.53 -2.30
C ALA A 93 -3.20 -5.25 -2.61
N PRO A 94 -3.85 -4.07 -2.53
CA PRO A 94 -3.20 -2.80 -2.80
C PRO A 94 -2.12 -2.53 -1.76
N LYS A 95 -1.13 -1.75 -2.18
CA LYS A 95 -0.11 -1.21 -1.29
C LYS A 95 -0.74 -0.15 -0.39
N ILE A 96 -0.33 -0.09 0.88
CA ILE A 96 -0.77 0.97 1.79
C ILE A 96 -0.28 2.32 1.24
N ALA A 97 -1.17 3.30 1.16
CA ALA A 97 -0.82 4.64 0.72
C ALA A 97 0.15 5.30 1.71
N PRO A 98 1.22 5.95 1.24
CA PRO A 98 2.13 6.68 2.12
C PRO A 98 1.38 7.82 2.82
N MET A 99 1.90 8.23 3.98
CA MET A 99 1.34 9.39 4.70
C MET A 99 1.43 10.64 3.82
N PRO A 100 0.45 11.56 3.90
CA PRO A 100 0.60 12.88 3.30
C PRO A 100 1.83 13.56 3.91
N VAL A 101 2.82 13.91 3.08
CA VAL A 101 3.98 14.69 3.55
C VAL A 101 3.49 16.13 3.78
N PRO A 102 3.67 16.71 4.98
CA PRO A 102 3.36 18.12 5.22
C PRO A 102 4.11 19.00 4.21
N ALA A 103 3.44 20.04 3.70
CA ALA A 103 4.00 20.95 2.69
C ALA A 103 5.27 21.68 3.17
N GLU A 104 5.54 21.70 4.48
CA GLU A 104 6.72 22.31 5.10
C GLU A 104 8.02 21.53 4.87
N VAL A 105 7.95 20.31 4.32
CA VAL A 105 9.11 19.43 4.06
C VAL A 105 9.28 19.11 2.56
N GLN A 106 8.60 19.84 1.66
CA GLN A 106 8.74 19.69 0.20
C GLN A 106 9.65 20.75 -0.42
#